data_AF-A0A511D8C1-F1
#
_entry.id   AF-A0A511D8C1-F1
#
_cell.length_a   1.000
_cell.length_b   1.000
_cell.length_c   1.000
_cell.angle_alpha   90.00
_cell.angle_beta   90.00
_cell.angle_gamma   90.00
#
_symmetry.space_group_name_H-M   'P 1'
#
loop_
_entity.id
_entity.type
_entity.pdbx_description
1 polymer ?
#
loop_
_entity_poly.entity_id
_entity_poly.type
_entity_poly.pdbx_seq_one_letter_code
_entity_poly.pdbx_strand_id
1 'polypeptide(L)'
;MSIVTGQATQREAAERYGVDRSVVVTACRVAKQGALDALAASVPGRPGQSAQDAALAAANAEIERLRATVTEQAVALHLHEGKARWD
;
A
#
# COMPACT_ATOMS: atom_id res chain seq x y z
N MET A 1 18.50 -16.66 -9.00
CA MET A 1 17.06 -16.93 -9.22
C MET A 1 16.74 -18.39 -9.48
N SER A 2 17.57 -19.16 -10.20
CA SER A 2 17.28 -20.57 -10.57
C SER A 2 16.86 -21.49 -9.40
N ILE A 3 17.44 -21.38 -8.19
CA ILE A 3 16.98 -22.16 -7.02
C ILE A 3 15.61 -21.70 -6.52
N VAL A 4 15.40 -20.39 -6.44
CA VAL A 4 14.13 -19.79 -5.99
C VAL A 4 12.98 -20.12 -6.94
N THR A 5 13.28 -20.29 -8.24
CA THR A 5 12.33 -20.69 -9.28
C THR A 5 12.27 -22.20 -9.53
N GLY A 6 12.93 -23.02 -8.69
CA GLY A 6 12.91 -24.49 -8.80
C GLY A 6 13.67 -25.09 -9.99
N GLN A 7 14.43 -24.28 -10.72
CA GLN A 7 15.19 -24.68 -11.92
C GLN A 7 16.56 -25.30 -11.60
N ALA A 8 16.98 -25.28 -10.34
CA ALA A 8 18.16 -25.97 -9.85
C ALA A 8 17.99 -26.29 -8.36
N THR A 9 18.51 -27.43 -7.93
CA THR A 9 18.61 -27.76 -6.52
C THR A 9 19.71 -26.94 -5.85
N GLN A 10 19.63 -26.80 -4.52
CA GLN A 10 20.70 -26.14 -3.74
C GLN A 10 22.05 -26.85 -3.89
N ARG A 11 22.05 -28.17 -4.13
CA ARG A 11 23.25 -28.97 -4.33
C ARG A 11 23.92 -28.66 -5.66
N GLU A 12 23.16 -28.64 -6.76
CA GLU A 12 23.68 -28.30 -8.08
C GLU A 12 24.25 -26.88 -8.13
N ALA A 13 23.61 -25.95 -7.42
CA ALA A 13 24.13 -24.60 -7.29
C ALA A 13 25.43 -24.55 -6.46
N ALA A 14 25.50 -25.28 -5.35
CA ALA A 14 26.70 -25.38 -4.53
C ALA A 14 27.89 -25.93 -5.34
N GLU A 15 27.67 -27.01 -6.09
CA GLU A 15 28.67 -27.61 -6.98
C GLU A 15 29.08 -26.65 -8.10
N ARG A 16 28.13 -25.98 -8.76
CA ARG A 16 28.41 -25.02 -9.85
C ARG A 16 29.28 -23.85 -9.40
N TYR A 17 29.03 -23.33 -8.19
CA TYR A 17 29.73 -22.16 -7.67
C TYR A 17 30.92 -22.52 -6.77
N GLY A 18 31.20 -23.81 -6.56
CA GLY A 18 32.33 -24.27 -5.74
C GLY A 18 32.21 -23.86 -4.27
N VAL A 19 30.99 -23.75 -3.74
CA VAL A 19 30.71 -23.30 -2.36
C VAL A 19 30.00 -24.39 -1.55
N ASP A 20 30.07 -24.28 -0.23
CA ASP A 20 29.28 -25.15 0.65
C ASP A 20 27.77 -24.87 0.51
N ARG A 21 26.96 -25.91 0.69
CA ARG A 21 25.49 -25.79 0.61
C ARG A 21 24.92 -24.79 1.61
N SER A 22 25.53 -24.62 2.79
CA SER A 22 25.12 -23.62 3.79
C SER A 22 25.21 -22.18 3.27
N VAL A 23 26.20 -21.88 2.41
CA VAL A 23 26.35 -20.58 1.75
C VAL A 23 25.18 -20.31 0.82
N VAL A 24 24.81 -21.31 0.00
CA VAL A 24 23.67 -21.24 -0.91
C VAL A 24 22.36 -21.04 -0.16
N VAL A 25 22.15 -21.78 0.95
CA VAL A 25 20.97 -21.62 1.81
C VAL A 25 20.89 -20.22 2.40
N THR A 26 22.02 -19.70 2.91
CA THR A 26 22.09 -18.36 3.49
C THR A 26 21.79 -17.29 2.45
N ALA A 27 22.38 -17.38 1.26
CA ALA A 27 22.10 -16.46 0.15
C ALA A 27 20.62 -16.47 -0.25
N CYS A 28 20.02 -17.67 -0.36
CA CYS A 28 18.59 -17.79 -0.67
C CYS A 28 17.70 -17.17 0.42
N ARG A 29 18.05 -17.37 1.69
CA ARG A 29 17.34 -16.78 2.83
C ARG A 29 17.41 -15.25 2.80
N VAL A 30 18.59 -14.67 2.60
CA VAL A 30 18.78 -13.22 2.52
C VAL A 30 18.01 -12.63 1.33
N ALA A 31 18.09 -13.26 0.15
CA ALA A 31 17.36 -12.82 -1.02
C ALA A 31 15.83 -12.85 -0.80
N LYS A 32 15.31 -13.93 -0.18
CA LYS A 32 13.89 -14.04 0.15
C LYS A 32 13.47 -12.98 1.15
N GLN A 33 14.25 -12.76 2.21
CA GLN A 33 13.94 -11.75 3.21
C GLN A 33 13.93 -10.35 2.60
N GLY A 34 14.95 -9.98 1.81
CA GLY A 34 14.99 -8.68 1.14
C GLY A 34 13.83 -8.46 0.16
N ALA A 35 13.37 -9.52 -0.52
CA ALA A 35 12.18 -9.43 -1.36
C ALA A 35 10.89 -9.22 -0.54
N LEU A 36 10.76 -9.88 0.61
CA LEU A 36 9.63 -9.69 1.53
C LEU A 36 9.65 -8.30 2.18
N ASP A 37 10.82 -7.80 2.57
CA ASP A 37 10.99 -6.48 3.15
C ASP A 37 10.62 -5.39 2.12
N ALA A 38 11.08 -5.54 0.88
CA ALA A 38 10.70 -4.65 -0.22
C ALA A 38 9.20 -4.67 -0.51
N LEU A 39 8.56 -5.85 -0.45
CA LEU A 39 7.12 -5.97 -0.61
C LEU A 39 6.36 -5.33 0.56
N ALA A 40 6.80 -5.54 1.79
CA ALA A 40 6.19 -4.94 2.99
C ALA A 40 6.33 -3.41 3.01
N ALA A 41 7.42 -2.88 2.47
CA ALA A 41 7.64 -1.44 2.30
C ALA A 41 6.85 -0.86 1.10
N SER A 42 6.31 -1.70 0.22
CA SER A 42 5.53 -1.25 -0.93
C SER A 42 4.15 -0.77 -0.47
N VAL A 43 3.94 0.54 -0.50
CA VAL A 43 2.63 1.14 -0.19
C VAL A 43 1.74 1.05 -1.44
N PRO A 44 0.48 0.60 -1.33
CA PRO A 44 -0.47 0.66 -2.42
C PRO A 44 -0.61 2.09 -2.97
N GLY A 45 -0.33 2.27 -4.27
CA GLY A 45 -0.37 3.57 -4.94
C GLY A 45 0.02 3.46 -6.42
N ARG A 46 -0.27 4.49 -7.21
CA ARG A 46 0.16 4.56 -8.62
C ARG A 46 1.69 4.68 -8.66
N PRO A 47 2.41 3.91 -9.51
CA PRO A 47 3.84 4.10 -9.68
C PRO A 47 4.16 5.58 -9.96
N GLY A 48 5.04 6.18 -9.16
CA GLY A 48 5.41 7.60 -9.27
C GLY A 48 4.57 8.60 -8.47
N GLN A 49 3.55 8.16 -7.72
CA GLN A 49 2.83 9.01 -6.78
C GLN A 49 3.47 8.93 -5.40
N SER A 50 3.82 10.07 -4.79
CA SER A 50 4.36 10.07 -3.43
C SER A 50 3.26 9.72 -2.42
N ALA A 51 3.65 9.21 -1.24
CA ALA A 51 2.69 8.96 -0.15
C ALA A 51 1.93 10.24 0.26
N GLN A 52 2.60 11.40 0.16
CA GLN A 52 2.00 12.71 0.41
C GLN A 52 0.90 13.03 -0.62
N ASP A 53 1.14 12.79 -1.92
CA ASP A 53 0.16 13.05 -2.97
C ASP A 53 -1.08 12.15 -2.85
N ALA A 54 -0.88 10.89 -2.46
CA ALA A 54 -1.98 9.96 -2.21
C ALA A 54 -2.83 10.41 -1.01
N ALA A 55 -2.19 10.82 0.09
CA ALA A 55 -2.88 11.35 1.25
C ALA A 55 -3.63 12.65 0.93
N LEU A 56 -3.04 13.55 0.14
CA LEU A 56 -3.67 14.78 -0.30
C LEU A 56 -4.90 14.51 -1.18
N ALA A 57 -4.80 13.56 -2.11
CA ALA A 57 -5.93 13.16 -2.95
C ALA A 57 -7.10 12.60 -2.11
N ALA A 58 -6.79 11.75 -1.13
CA ALA A 58 -7.80 11.21 -0.21
C ALA A 58 -8.45 12.31 0.64
N ALA A 59 -7.67 13.24 1.17
CA ALA A 59 -8.18 14.36 1.95
C ALA A 59 -9.08 15.29 1.12
N ASN A 60 -8.70 15.58 -0.13
CA ASN A 60 -9.52 16.39 -1.03
C ASN A 60 -10.84 15.70 -1.39
N ALA A 61 -10.82 14.39 -1.65
CA ALA A 61 -12.03 13.62 -1.86
C ALA A 61 -12.97 13.69 -0.64
N GLU A 62 -12.40 13.63 0.57
CA GLU A 62 -13.18 13.74 1.80
C GLU A 62 -13.81 15.11 1.99
N ILE A 63 -13.05 16.18 1.73
CA ILE A 63 -13.56 17.54 1.82
C ILE A 63 -14.77 17.72 0.90
N GLU A 64 -14.74 17.20 -0.33
CA GLU A 64 -15.87 17.29 -1.24
C GLU A 64 -17.10 16.51 -0.75
N ARG A 65 -16.92 15.32 -0.18
CA ARG A 65 -18.03 14.58 0.46
C ARG A 65 -18.64 15.38 1.62
N LEU A 66 -17.80 15.90 2.50
CA LEU A 66 -18.23 16.68 3.66
C LEU A 66 -18.93 17.97 3.24
N ARG A 67 -18.45 18.66 2.21
CA ARG A 67 -19.09 19.86 1.66
C ARG A 67 -20.52 19.58 1.18
N ALA A 68 -20.73 18.48 0.48
CA ALA A 68 -22.07 18.07 0.05
C ALA A 68 -23.00 17.84 1.25
N THR A 69 -22.55 17.05 2.23
CA THR A 69 -23.32 16.76 3.44
C THR A 69 -23.64 18.04 4.24
N VAL A 70 -22.65 18.92 4.44
CA VAL A 70 -22.87 20.19 5.15
C VAL A 70 -23.89 21.06 4.42
N THR A 71 -23.84 21.09 3.09
CA THR A 71 -24.82 21.84 2.29
C THR A 71 -26.24 21.29 2.47
N GLU A 72 -26.40 19.96 2.39
CA GLU A 72 -27.70 19.31 2.62
C GLU A 72 -28.23 19.58 4.03
N GLN A 73 -27.37 19.50 5.04
CA GLN A 73 -27.73 19.79 6.43
C GLN A 73 -28.13 21.25 6.63
N ALA A 74 -27.41 22.19 6.02
CA ALA A 74 -27.71 23.61 6.10
C ALA A 74 -29.09 23.93 5.49
N VAL A 75 -29.42 23.31 4.35
CA VAL A 75 -30.75 23.43 3.73
C VAL A 75 -31.83 22.86 4.64
N ALA A 76 -31.63 21.66 5.19
CA ALA A 76 -32.57 21.02 6.09
C ALA A 76 -32.83 21.88 7.35
N LEU A 77 -31.77 22.43 7.94
CA LEU A 77 -31.85 23.33 9.09
C LEU A 77 -32.61 24.61 8.76
N HIS A 78 -32.27 25.28 7.65
CA HIS A 78 -32.95 26.50 7.23
C HIS A 78 -34.46 26.28 7.01
N LEU A 79 -34.84 25.15 6.41
CA LEU A 79 -36.26 24.81 6.23
C LEU A 79 -36.95 24.52 7.56
N HIS A 80 -36.27 23.90 8.52
CA HIS A 80 -36.82 23.66 9.85
C HIS A 80 -37.00 24.96 10.63
N GLU A 81 -35.98 25.82 10.64
CA GLU A 81 -35.98 27.12 11.31
C GLU A 81 -36.96 28.11 10.67
N GLY A 82 -37.04 28.17 9.33
CA GLY A 82 -38.02 28.98 8.62
C GLY A 82 -39.48 28.55 8.81
N LYS A 83 -39.71 27.32 9.31
CA LYS A 83 -41.02 26.81 9.75
C LYS A 83 -41.30 27.05 11.23
N ALA A 84 -40.31 27.46 12.03
CA ALA A 84 -40.54 27.89 13.40
C ALA A 84 -41.28 29.24 13.33
N ARG A 85 -42.59 29.21 13.59
CA ARG A 85 -43.46 30.37 13.62
C ARG A 85 -42.91 31.41 14.60
N TRP A 86 -43.07 32.67 14.22
CA TRP A 86 -42.98 33.79 15.15
C TRP A 86 -44.15 33.64 16.14
N ASP A 87 -43.87 33.15 17.34
CA ASP A 87 -44.72 33.28 18.52
C ASP A 87 -44.35 34.57 19.25
#